data_AF-A0AAJ1GFE1-F1
#
_entry.id   AF-A0AAJ1GFE1-F1
#
_cell.length_a   1.000
_cell.length_b   1.000
_cell.length_c   1.000
_cell.angle_alpha   90.00
_cell.angle_beta   90.00
_cell.angle_gamma   90.00
#
_symmetry.space_group_name_H-M   'P 1'
#
loop_
_entity.id
_entity.type
_entity.pdbx_description
1 polymer ?
#
loop_
_entity_poly.entity_id
_entity_poly.type
_entity_poly.pdbx_seq_one_letter_code
_entity_poly.pdbx_strand_id
1 'polypeptide(L)' 'MDEKGIKQVFVSQKTGISKEKLCSSLNGNRKLQFEEYELICGALEVNTDKFIKPKKL' A
#
# COMPACT_ATOMS: atom_id res chain seq x y z
N MET A 1 -3.40 13.55 7.30
CA MET A 1 -4.81 13.18 7.04
C MET A 1 -4.94 13.36 5.56
N ASP A 2 -4.77 12.29 4.83
CA ASP A 2 -4.41 12.37 3.42
C ASP A 2 -5.65 12.04 2.59
N GLU A 3 -5.81 12.78 1.51
CA GLU A 3 -7.01 13.19 0.76
C GLU A 3 -7.99 12.08 0.29
N LYS A 4 -7.85 10.83 0.72
CA LYS A 4 -8.75 9.71 0.40
C LYS A 4 -9.39 9.01 1.60
N GLY A 5 -9.23 9.52 2.82
CA GLY A 5 -9.93 8.99 4.01
C GLY A 5 -9.46 7.61 4.50
N ILE A 6 -8.63 6.90 3.73
CA ILE A 6 -8.02 5.64 4.12
C ILE A 6 -6.88 5.93 5.10
N LYS A 7 -7.11 5.58 6.37
CA LYS A 7 -6.08 5.70 7.40
C LYS A 7 -5.04 4.60 7.20
N GLN A 8 -3.74 4.92 7.24
CA GLN A 8 -2.67 3.92 7.28
C GLN A 8 -2.87 2.89 8.41
N VAL A 9 -3.55 3.31 9.49
CA VAL A 9 -3.97 2.43 10.59
C VAL A 9 -4.88 1.30 10.14
N PHE A 10 -5.83 1.59 9.25
CA PHE A 10 -6.77 0.60 8.72
C PHE A 10 -6.03 -0.46 7.89
N VAL A 11 -5.15 -0.01 6.98
CA VAL A 11 -4.33 -0.90 6.17
C VAL A 11 -3.40 -1.73 7.04
N SER A 12 -2.75 -1.12 8.04
CA SER A 12 -1.88 -1.82 8.99
C SER A 12 -2.60 -2.94 9.75
N GLN A 13 -3.81 -2.67 10.24
CA GLN A 13 -4.62 -3.66 10.96
C GLN A 13 -5.10 -4.79 10.06
N LYS A 14 -5.52 -4.49 8.82
CA LYS A 14 -6.00 -5.49 7.86
C LYS A 14 -4.89 -6.39 7.31
N THR A 15 -3.69 -5.83 7.11
CA THR A 15 -2.58 -6.53 6.43
C THR A 15 -1.54 -7.10 7.38
N GLY A 16 -1.53 -6.68 8.66
CA GLY A 16 -0.46 -7.01 9.60
C GLY A 16 0.85 -6.24 9.34
N ILE A 17 0.90 -5.38 8.31
CA ILE A 17 2.08 -4.56 8.01
C ILE A 17 2.15 -3.41 9.01
N SER A 18 3.29 -3.23 9.68
CA SER A 18 3.49 -2.14 10.61
C SER A 18 3.30 -0.77 9.96
N LYS A 19 2.72 0.20 10.69
CA LYS A 19 2.56 1.58 10.19
C LYS A 19 3.88 2.19 9.74
N GLU A 20 4.99 1.92 10.44
CA GLU A 20 6.32 2.40 10.07
C GLU A 20 6.77 1.86 8.70
N LYS A 21 6.50 0.59 8.41
CA LYS A 21 6.80 -0.01 7.10
C LYS A 21 5.95 0.61 5.99
N LEU A 22 4.66 0.81 6.23
CA LEU A 22 3.77 1.49 5.28
C LEU A 22 4.22 2.93 5.04
N CYS A 23 4.53 3.68 6.11
CA CYS A 23 5.02 5.05 6.03
C CYS A 23 6.34 5.14 5.27
N SER A 24 7.31 4.28 5.58
CA SER A 24 8.60 4.22 4.87
C SER A 24 8.42 3.91 3.38
N SER A 25 7.51 3.00 3.04
CA SER A 25 7.24 2.62 1.66
C SER A 25 6.50 3.72 0.88
N LEU A 26 5.51 4.36 1.51
CA LEU A 26 4.75 5.47 0.92
C LEU A 26 5.61 6.72 0.72
N ASN A 27 6.59 6.95 1.61
CA ASN A 27 7.57 8.02 1.47
C ASN A 27 8.71 7.67 0.50
N GLY A 28 8.68 6.49 -0.15
CA GLY A 28 9.69 6.09 -1.14
C GLY A 28 11.05 5.67 -0.55
N ASN A 29 11.18 5.59 0.76
CA ASN A 29 12.41 5.11 1.42
C ASN A 29 12.62 3.60 1.22
N ARG A 30 11.55 2.86 0.89
CA ARG A 30 11.56 1.42 0.64
C ARG A 30 10.60 1.05 -0.49
N LYS A 31 10.91 0.01 -1.25
CA LYS A 31 9.98 -0.61 -2.19
C LYS A 31 9.07 -1.62 -1.46
N LEU A 32 7.77 -1.59 -1.78
CA LEU A 32 6.85 -2.66 -1.38
C LEU A 32 7.22 -3.96 -2.10
N GLN A 33 7.26 -5.06 -1.36
CA GLN A 33 7.29 -6.38 -1.97
C GLN A 33 5.94 -6.72 -2.59
N PHE A 34 5.92 -7.68 -3.53
CA PHE A 34 4.69 -8.07 -4.21
C PHE A 34 3.63 -8.60 -3.22
N GLU A 35 4.04 -9.42 -2.25
CA GLU A 35 3.15 -9.93 -1.20
C GLU A 35 2.55 -8.80 -0.34
N GLU A 36 3.37 -7.80 0.04
CA GLU A 36 2.87 -6.62 0.77
C GLU A 36 1.87 -5.83 -0.08
N TYR A 37 2.10 -5.72 -1.39
CA TYR A 37 1.21 -5.04 -2.32
C TYR A 37 -0.11 -5.79 -2.51
N GLU A 38 -0.10 -7.11 -2.65
CA GLU A 38 -1.31 -7.95 -2.74
C GLU A 38 -2.19 -7.80 -1.50
N LEU A 39 -1.57 -7.85 -0.30
CA LEU A 39 -2.28 -7.63 0.97
C LEU A 39 -2.91 -6.24 1.03
N ILE A 40 -2.19 -5.20 0.62
CA ILE A 40 -2.72 -3.83 0.57
C ILE A 40 -3.89 -3.73 -0.41
N CYS A 41 -3.79 -4.31 -1.61
CA CYS A 41 -4.89 -4.32 -2.59
C CYS A 41 -6.13 -5.03 -2.04
N GLY A 42 -5.94 -6.19 -1.40
CA GLY A 42 -7.02 -6.92 -0.74
C GLY A 42 -7.65 -6.14 0.43
N ALA A 43 -6.83 -5.46 1.24
CA ALA A 43 -7.31 -4.63 2.34
C ALA A 43 -8.12 -3.41 1.87
N LEU A 44 -7.80 -2.89 0.69
CA LEU A 44 -8.47 -1.76 0.06
C LEU A 44 -9.61 -2.16 -0.88
N GLU A 45 -9.84 -3.47 -1.06
CA GLU A 45 -10.85 -4.02 -1.97
C GLU A 45 -10.70 -3.46 -3.39
N VAL A 46 -9.46 -3.32 -3.85
CA VAL A 46 -9.11 -2.88 -5.21
C VAL A 46 -8.32 -3.96 -5.94
N ASN A 47 -8.40 -3.94 -7.26
CA ASN A 47 -7.62 -4.85 -8.10
C ASN A 47 -6.12 -4.47 -8.08
N THR A 48 -5.23 -5.45 -8.29
CA THR A 48 -3.77 -5.28 -8.29
C THR A 48 -3.27 -4.42 -9.45
N ASP A 49 -4.07 -4.20 -10.50
CA ASP A 49 -3.75 -3.24 -11.56
C ASP A 49 -3.97 -1.77 -11.15
N LYS A 50 -4.68 -1.52 -10.04
CA LYS A 50 -5.13 -0.17 -9.67
C LYS A 50 -3.99 0.85 -9.53
N PHE A 51 -2.85 0.42 -8.99
CA PHE A 51 -1.71 1.28 -8.72
C PHE A 51 -0.50 1.01 -9.62
N ILE A 52 -0.45 -0.15 -10.28
CA ILE A 52 0.66 -0.51 -11.16
C ILE A 52 0.38 0.06 -12.55
N LYS A 53 1.28 0.93 -13.02
CA LYS A 53 1.27 1.40 -14.42
C LYS A 53 2.49 0.84 -15.15
N PRO A 54 2.35 0.45 -16.42
CA PRO A 54 3.50 0.04 -17.22
C PRO A 54 4.51 1.18 -17.28
N LYS A 55 5.79 0.86 -17.04
CA LYS A 55 6.86 1.83 -17.28
C LYS A 55 6.97 2.06 -18.78
N LYS A 56 7.05 3.32 -19.19
CA LYS A 56 7.47 3.66 -20.55
C LYS A 56 8.92 3.22 -20.69
N LEU A 57 9.20 2.45 -21.74
CA LEU A 57 10.54 2.01 -22.14
C LEU A 57 11.33 3.18 -22.73
#